data_AF-X1A7T6-F1
#
_entry.id   AF-X1A7T6-F1
#
_cell.length_a   1.000
_cell.length_b   1.000
_cell.length_c   1.000
_cell.angle_alpha   90.00
_cell.angle_beta   90.00
_cell.angle_gamma   90.00
#
_symmetry.space_group_name_H-M   'P 1'
#
loop_
_entity.id
_entity.type
_entity.pdbx_description
1 polymer ?
#
loop_
_entity_poly.entity_id
_entity_poly.type
_entity_poly.pdbx_seq_one_letter_code
_entity_poly.pdbx_strand_id
1 'polypeptide(L)'
;MIENSNVCFKIENCTLYNSGDPSFNTGIKLQSVSNGSLIANNISNCGYGIELCYSNNTSISGNTVNNSYYGIYFEMSDNNTISGNNVGNNFYGIYLRYSNNSDILGNTANYNVIYGIYLDYNCVNNNLSGNNARYNDDYGIYLEMSDNNTISGNTASNNMGHGIFLYYSDDNTITGNIANNKYIP
;
A
#
# COMPACT_ATOMS: atom_id res chain seq x y z
N MET A 1 -18.18 6.10 1.25
CA MET A 1 -17.81 6.03 -0.18
C MET A 1 -17.94 7.42 -0.77
N ILE A 2 -17.00 7.83 -1.61
CA ILE A 2 -17.11 9.00 -2.50
C ILE A 2 -16.91 8.49 -3.92
N GLU A 3 -17.74 8.95 -4.85
CA GLU A 3 -17.72 8.47 -6.23
C GLU A 3 -17.87 9.61 -7.25
N ASN A 4 -17.30 9.42 -8.43
CA ASN A 4 -17.49 10.28 -9.62
C ASN A 4 -17.24 11.77 -9.35
N SER A 5 -16.15 12.07 -8.64
CA SER A 5 -15.82 13.44 -8.23
C SER A 5 -14.41 13.82 -8.66
N ASN A 6 -14.27 15.01 -9.22
CA ASN A 6 -12.97 15.65 -9.48
C ASN A 6 -12.75 16.91 -8.62
N VAL A 7 -13.67 17.19 -7.71
CA VAL A 7 -13.62 18.35 -6.83
C VAL A 7 -12.66 18.04 -5.68
N CYS A 8 -11.87 19.02 -5.24
CA CYS A 8 -11.01 18.82 -4.08
C CYS A 8 -11.84 18.53 -2.83
N PHE A 9 -11.50 17.46 -2.11
CA PHE A 9 -12.11 17.14 -0.82
C PHE A 9 -11.08 16.54 0.13
N LYS A 10 -11.43 16.52 1.42
CA LYS A 10 -10.59 15.96 2.46
C LYS A 10 -11.42 15.13 3.42
N ILE A 11 -10.94 13.93 3.73
CA ILE A 11 -11.40 13.12 4.86
C ILE A 11 -10.26 13.08 5.85
N GLU A 12 -10.46 13.66 7.03
CA GLU A 12 -9.40 13.75 8.03
C GLU A 12 -9.88 13.43 9.44
N ASN A 13 -8.97 12.89 10.25
CA ASN A 13 -9.17 12.63 11.69
C ASN A 13 -10.43 11.82 12.00
N CYS A 14 -10.85 10.95 11.08
CA CYS A 14 -11.99 10.08 11.26
C CYS A 14 -11.54 8.73 11.81
N THR A 15 -12.37 8.14 12.67
CA THR A 15 -12.22 6.75 13.12
C THR A 15 -13.30 5.91 12.44
N LEU A 16 -12.88 4.94 11.63
CA LEU A 16 -13.76 4.02 10.91
C LEU A 16 -13.42 2.59 11.33
N TYR A 17 -14.38 1.82 11.80
CA TYR A 17 -14.11 0.45 12.25
C TYR A 17 -15.30 -0.47 12.03
N ASN A 18 -15.03 -1.77 11.95
CA ASN A 18 -16.05 -2.82 11.79
C ASN A 18 -16.99 -2.52 10.61
N SER A 19 -16.42 -2.29 9.44
CA SER A 19 -17.24 -2.03 8.24
C SER A 19 -18.13 -3.23 7.89
N GLY A 20 -17.86 -4.43 8.43
CA GLY A 20 -18.72 -5.62 8.42
C GLY A 20 -17.96 -6.85 7.94
N ASP A 21 -18.53 -7.62 7.01
CA ASP A 21 -17.87 -8.82 6.47
C ASP A 21 -16.50 -8.46 5.84
N PRO A 22 -15.40 -9.13 6.24
CA PRO A 22 -14.07 -8.91 5.69
C PRO A 22 -13.95 -9.09 4.17
N SER A 23 -14.94 -9.73 3.55
CA SER A 23 -14.89 -10.05 2.12
C SER A 23 -15.37 -8.89 1.23
N PHE A 24 -16.11 -7.92 1.77
CA PHE A 24 -16.81 -6.91 0.94
C PHE A 24 -16.81 -5.48 1.48
N ASN A 25 -16.38 -5.24 2.73
CA ASN A 25 -16.67 -3.96 3.35
C ASN A 25 -15.44 -3.06 3.50
N THR A 26 -15.54 -1.85 2.95
CA THR A 26 -14.45 -0.88 2.89
C THR A 26 -14.61 0.21 3.97
N GLY A 27 -13.52 0.57 4.65
CA GLY A 27 -13.50 1.74 5.54
C GLY A 27 -13.69 3.04 4.77
N ILE A 28 -12.74 3.38 3.91
CA ILE A 28 -12.85 4.51 2.96
C ILE A 28 -12.74 4.00 1.53
N LYS A 29 -13.83 4.11 0.76
CA LYS A 29 -13.86 3.79 -0.67
C LYS A 29 -13.91 5.06 -1.52
N LEU A 30 -12.98 5.19 -2.45
CA LEU A 30 -12.97 6.19 -3.52
C LEU A 30 -13.13 5.48 -4.87
N GLN A 31 -14.16 5.86 -5.63
CA GLN A 31 -14.50 5.24 -6.91
C GLN A 31 -14.57 6.29 -8.03
N SER A 32 -13.69 6.22 -9.01
CA SER A 32 -13.65 7.20 -10.12
C SER A 32 -13.48 8.63 -9.61
N VAL A 33 -12.55 8.83 -8.69
CA VAL A 33 -12.34 10.09 -7.97
C VAL A 33 -10.96 10.69 -8.27
N SER A 34 -10.86 12.03 -8.25
CA SER A 34 -9.58 12.73 -8.21
C SER A 34 -9.54 13.85 -7.18
N ASN A 35 -8.32 14.29 -6.84
CA ASN A 35 -8.07 15.42 -5.93
C ASN A 35 -8.56 15.19 -4.48
N GLY A 36 -8.64 13.93 -4.06
CA GLY A 36 -8.99 13.54 -2.69
C GLY A 36 -7.78 13.56 -1.76
N SER A 37 -7.97 14.00 -0.53
CA SER A 37 -6.96 13.90 0.55
C SER A 37 -7.50 13.10 1.73
N LEU A 38 -6.83 11.99 2.07
CA LEU A 38 -7.14 11.14 3.21
C LEU A 38 -6.04 11.31 4.26
N ILE A 39 -6.34 11.99 5.38
CA ILE A 39 -5.31 12.45 6.32
C ILE A 39 -5.61 11.99 7.74
N ALA A 40 -4.65 11.33 8.40
CA ALA A 40 -4.73 11.04 9.83
C ALA A 40 -6.01 10.28 10.26
N ASN A 41 -6.56 9.44 9.37
CA ASN A 41 -7.69 8.59 9.72
C ASN A 41 -7.21 7.31 10.42
N ASN A 42 -8.04 6.80 11.32
CA ASN A 42 -7.81 5.53 12.01
C ASN A 42 -8.85 4.50 11.54
N ILE A 43 -8.39 3.46 10.83
CA ILE A 43 -9.25 2.49 10.15
C ILE A 43 -8.90 1.09 10.65
N SER A 44 -9.90 0.29 11.03
CA SER A 44 -9.65 -1.07 11.50
C SER A 44 -10.79 -2.06 11.29
N ASN A 45 -10.48 -3.35 11.26
CA ASN A 45 -11.47 -4.44 11.16
C ASN A 45 -12.37 -4.28 9.92
N CYS A 46 -11.74 -4.08 8.76
CA CYS A 46 -12.41 -3.93 7.46
C CYS A 46 -11.97 -5.03 6.49
N GLY A 47 -12.73 -5.24 5.42
CA GLY A 47 -12.20 -6.00 4.28
C GLY A 47 -11.11 -5.21 3.57
N TYR A 48 -11.44 -3.98 3.19
CA TYR A 48 -10.48 -3.02 2.66
C TYR A 48 -10.43 -1.82 3.62
N GLY A 49 -9.26 -1.45 4.12
CA GLY A 49 -9.16 -0.26 4.97
C GLY A 49 -9.40 1.00 4.16
N ILE A 50 -8.52 1.25 3.19
CA ILE A 50 -8.66 2.31 2.18
C ILE A 50 -8.63 1.65 0.80
N GLU A 51 -9.63 1.92 -0.03
CA GLU A 51 -9.77 1.37 -1.38
C GLU A 51 -9.90 2.50 -2.39
N LEU A 52 -9.03 2.50 -3.40
CA LEU A 52 -9.11 3.36 -4.57
C LEU A 52 -9.35 2.51 -5.81
N CYS A 53 -10.45 2.76 -6.49
CA CYS A 53 -10.76 2.16 -7.78
C CYS A 53 -10.88 3.27 -8.81
N TYR A 54 -10.10 3.20 -9.90
CA TYR A 54 -10.12 4.19 -10.98
C TYR A 54 -9.90 5.63 -10.48
N SER A 55 -9.13 5.81 -9.40
CA SER A 55 -9.01 7.07 -8.69
C SER A 55 -7.58 7.60 -8.75
N ASN A 56 -7.42 8.86 -9.17
CA ASN A 56 -6.12 9.41 -9.56
C ASN A 56 -5.84 10.73 -8.83
N ASN A 57 -4.59 11.14 -8.72
CA ASN A 57 -4.22 12.43 -8.12
C ASN A 57 -4.78 12.60 -6.70
N THR A 58 -4.67 11.55 -5.88
CA THR A 58 -5.08 11.57 -4.48
C THR A 58 -3.86 11.51 -3.55
N SER A 59 -4.02 12.07 -2.35
CA SER A 59 -3.02 12.01 -1.29
C SER A 59 -3.56 11.22 -0.10
N ILE A 60 -2.80 10.22 0.33
CA ILE A 60 -3.12 9.37 1.47
C ILE A 60 -1.96 9.49 2.45
N SER A 61 -2.15 10.25 3.52
CA SER A 61 -1.05 10.61 4.42
C SER A 61 -1.35 10.45 5.90
N GLY A 62 -0.43 9.85 6.65
CA GLY A 62 -0.53 9.78 8.12
C GLY A 62 -1.68 8.92 8.64
N ASN A 63 -2.31 8.09 7.81
CA ASN A 63 -3.40 7.22 8.24
C ASN A 63 -2.86 6.00 8.97
N THR A 64 -3.66 5.47 9.88
CA THR A 64 -3.41 4.20 10.57
C THR A 64 -4.46 3.20 10.11
N VAL A 65 -4.02 2.07 9.53
CA VAL A 65 -4.91 1.02 9.00
C VAL A 65 -4.46 -0.35 9.49
N ASN A 66 -5.28 -1.03 10.29
CA ASN A 66 -4.92 -2.34 10.87
C ASN A 66 -6.07 -3.36 10.82
N ASN A 67 -5.74 -4.63 11.05
CA ASN A 67 -6.70 -5.73 11.16
C ASN A 67 -7.67 -5.81 9.98
N SER A 68 -7.20 -5.49 8.78
CA SER A 68 -7.99 -5.54 7.56
C SER A 68 -7.44 -6.59 6.60
N TYR A 69 -8.25 -7.08 5.67
CA TYR A 69 -7.73 -8.01 4.66
C TYR A 69 -6.77 -7.28 3.71
N TYR A 70 -7.19 -6.16 3.15
CA TYR A 70 -6.29 -5.18 2.53
C TYR A 70 -6.19 -3.92 3.39
N GLY A 71 -4.99 -3.48 3.73
CA GLY A 71 -4.77 -2.21 4.41
C GLY A 71 -5.10 -1.03 3.49
N ILE A 72 -4.22 -0.75 2.53
CA ILE A 72 -4.45 0.23 1.46
C ILE A 72 -4.40 -0.51 0.12
N TYR A 73 -5.48 -0.46 -0.65
CA TYR A 73 -5.62 -1.16 -1.92
C TYR A 73 -5.96 -0.21 -3.07
N PHE A 74 -5.19 -0.29 -4.15
CA PHE A 74 -5.40 0.48 -5.37
C PHE A 74 -5.65 -0.46 -6.55
N GLU A 75 -6.66 -0.15 -7.33
CA GLU A 75 -6.94 -0.78 -8.62
C GLU A 75 -7.09 0.29 -9.69
N MET A 76 -6.28 0.20 -10.75
CA MET A 76 -6.30 1.12 -11.89
C MET A 76 -6.27 2.60 -11.46
N SER A 77 -5.41 2.93 -10.48
CA SER A 77 -5.42 4.20 -9.76
C SER A 77 -4.03 4.84 -9.80
N ASP A 78 -3.82 5.74 -10.76
CA ASP A 78 -2.54 6.32 -11.12
C ASP A 78 -2.27 7.69 -10.46
N ASN A 79 -1.00 8.10 -10.43
CA ASN A 79 -0.56 9.44 -10.01
C ASN A 79 -0.98 9.79 -8.56
N ASN A 80 -0.83 8.84 -7.65
CA ASN A 80 -1.25 8.99 -6.26
C ASN A 80 -0.03 9.08 -5.33
N THR A 81 -0.20 9.72 -4.18
CA THR A 81 0.85 9.78 -3.13
C THR A 81 0.37 9.08 -1.86
N ILE A 82 1.09 8.04 -1.44
CA ILE A 82 0.88 7.32 -0.18
C ILE A 82 2.08 7.62 0.72
N SER A 83 1.91 8.45 1.76
CA SER A 83 3.04 8.90 2.58
C SER A 83 2.83 8.81 4.09
N GLY A 84 3.83 8.30 4.82
CA GLY A 84 3.83 8.31 6.28
C GLY A 84 2.66 7.57 6.93
N ASN A 85 2.05 6.59 6.25
CA ASN A 85 0.96 5.78 6.80
C ASN A 85 1.51 4.62 7.64
N ASN A 86 0.75 4.18 8.64
CA ASN A 86 0.99 2.98 9.43
C ASN A 86 -0.04 1.90 9.04
N VAL A 87 0.39 0.91 8.26
CA VAL A 87 -0.45 -0.09 7.57
C VAL A 87 0.00 -1.50 7.97
N GLY A 88 -0.13 -1.84 9.25
CA GLY A 88 0.34 -3.10 9.81
C GLY A 88 -0.78 -4.02 10.30
N ASN A 89 -0.45 -5.28 10.60
CA ASN A 89 -1.42 -6.29 11.06
C ASN A 89 -2.60 -6.48 10.10
N ASN A 90 -2.38 -6.33 8.80
CA ASN A 90 -3.34 -6.64 7.75
C ASN A 90 -2.94 -7.95 7.05
N PHE A 91 -3.81 -8.51 6.19
CA PHE A 91 -3.39 -9.65 5.37
C PHE A 91 -2.40 -9.21 4.28
N TYR A 92 -2.76 -8.15 3.56
CA TYR A 92 -1.84 -7.35 2.72
C TYR A 92 -1.75 -5.92 3.28
N GLY A 93 -0.54 -5.37 3.37
CA GLY A 93 -0.33 -3.99 3.83
C GLY A 93 -0.76 -2.96 2.78
N ILE A 94 0.17 -2.52 1.93
CA ILE A 94 -0.07 -1.61 0.81
C ILE A 94 -0.04 -2.44 -0.49
N TYR A 95 -1.14 -2.47 -1.21
CA TYR A 95 -1.30 -3.24 -2.45
C TYR A 95 -1.68 -2.28 -3.59
N LEU A 96 -0.86 -2.26 -4.66
CA LEU A 96 -1.20 -1.63 -5.94
C LEU A 96 -1.43 -2.70 -7.02
N ARG A 97 -2.51 -2.57 -7.79
CA ARG A 97 -2.83 -3.38 -8.97
C ARG A 97 -3.08 -2.49 -10.19
N TYR A 98 -2.42 -2.75 -11.33
CA TYR A 98 -2.56 -1.93 -12.54
C TYR A 98 -2.41 -0.41 -12.30
N SER A 99 -1.57 0.00 -11.35
CA SER A 99 -1.50 1.37 -10.86
C SER A 99 -0.09 1.94 -11.03
N ASN A 100 0.00 3.12 -11.62
CA ASN A 100 1.24 3.66 -12.18
C ASN A 100 1.56 5.05 -11.63
N ASN A 101 2.81 5.47 -11.81
CA ASN A 101 3.28 6.82 -11.54
C ASN A 101 2.95 7.30 -10.11
N SER A 102 2.93 6.40 -9.13
CA SER A 102 2.58 6.71 -7.74
C SER A 102 3.81 6.72 -6.84
N ASP A 103 3.75 7.60 -5.83
CA ASP A 103 4.79 7.78 -4.82
C ASP A 103 4.37 7.07 -3.52
N ILE A 104 5.14 6.07 -3.09
CA ILE A 104 4.96 5.33 -1.84
C ILE A 104 6.13 5.67 -0.92
N LEU A 105 5.93 6.62 -0.01
CA LEU A 105 7.01 7.32 0.69
C LEU A 105 6.92 7.19 2.21
N GLY A 106 7.94 6.63 2.84
CA GLY A 106 8.07 6.68 4.31
C GLY A 106 6.95 5.96 5.08
N ASN A 107 6.29 4.96 4.48
CA ASN A 107 5.22 4.21 5.13
C ASN A 107 5.78 3.10 6.01
N THR A 108 5.01 2.70 7.02
CA THR A 108 5.28 1.52 7.86
C THR A 108 4.25 0.44 7.55
N ALA A 109 4.64 -0.61 6.84
CA ALA A 109 3.81 -1.77 6.47
C ALA A 109 4.40 -3.05 7.08
N ASN A 110 4.41 -3.10 8.42
CA ASN A 110 5.01 -4.18 9.19
C ASN A 110 3.95 -5.17 9.70
N TYR A 111 4.37 -6.40 10.00
CA TYR A 111 3.52 -7.41 10.65
C TYR A 111 2.25 -7.75 9.85
N ASN A 112 2.31 -7.69 8.52
CA ASN A 112 1.24 -8.18 7.66
C ASN A 112 1.40 -9.68 7.40
N VAL A 113 0.28 -10.38 7.25
CA VAL A 113 0.24 -11.86 7.16
C VAL A 113 0.88 -12.37 5.88
N ILE A 114 0.87 -11.61 4.79
CA ILE A 114 1.54 -12.02 3.55
C ILE A 114 2.57 -10.98 3.15
N TYR A 115 2.16 -9.86 2.55
CA TYR A 115 3.08 -8.87 2.01
C TYR A 115 2.95 -7.52 2.72
N GLY A 116 4.09 -6.88 2.96
CA GLY A 116 4.13 -5.49 3.45
C GLY A 116 3.70 -4.50 2.37
N ILE A 117 4.46 -4.44 1.28
CA ILE A 117 4.14 -3.63 0.09
C ILE A 117 4.14 -4.54 -1.13
N TYR A 118 3.07 -4.52 -1.91
CA TYR A 118 2.89 -5.37 -3.07
C TYR A 118 2.46 -4.56 -4.29
N LEU A 119 3.21 -4.67 -5.38
CA LEU A 119 2.83 -4.20 -6.71
C LEU A 119 2.54 -5.43 -7.58
N ASP A 120 1.26 -5.62 -7.92
CA ASP A 120 0.77 -6.72 -8.74
C ASP A 120 0.40 -6.21 -10.14
N TYR A 121 0.91 -6.88 -11.16
CA TYR A 121 0.45 -6.82 -12.53
C TYR A 121 0.40 -5.42 -13.15
N ASN A 122 1.39 -5.13 -13.99
CA ASN A 122 1.50 -3.93 -14.80
C ASN A 122 1.45 -2.64 -13.97
N CYS A 123 2.15 -2.63 -12.83
CA CYS A 123 2.44 -1.42 -12.07
C CYS A 123 3.79 -0.85 -12.52
N VAL A 124 3.78 0.34 -13.10
CA VAL A 124 4.93 0.94 -13.81
C VAL A 124 5.22 2.35 -13.32
N ASN A 125 6.50 2.73 -13.30
CA ASN A 125 6.98 4.06 -12.92
C ASN A 125 6.59 4.49 -11.50
N ASN A 126 6.41 3.55 -10.57
CA ASN A 126 6.18 3.87 -9.17
C ASN A 126 7.50 4.06 -8.43
N ASN A 127 7.45 4.90 -7.40
CA ASN A 127 8.60 5.23 -6.56
C ASN A 127 8.33 4.78 -5.12
N LEU A 128 9.01 3.73 -4.69
CA LEU A 128 8.95 3.19 -3.34
C LEU A 128 10.20 3.68 -2.60
N SER A 129 10.05 4.69 -1.74
CA SER A 129 11.19 5.30 -1.06
C SER A 129 11.03 5.41 0.46
N GLY A 130 12.07 5.00 1.20
CA GLY A 130 12.13 5.18 2.64
C GLY A 130 11.09 4.38 3.45
N ASN A 131 10.45 3.35 2.87
CA ASN A 131 9.43 2.58 3.55
C ASN A 131 10.03 1.52 4.49
N ASN A 132 9.25 1.14 5.49
CA ASN A 132 9.54 0.08 6.44
C ASN A 132 8.55 -1.07 6.24
N ALA A 133 9.01 -2.22 5.78
CA ALA A 133 8.19 -3.40 5.49
C ALA A 133 8.83 -4.64 6.12
N ARG A 134 8.80 -4.71 7.45
CA ARG A 134 9.48 -5.71 8.29
C ARG A 134 8.49 -6.65 8.95
N TYR A 135 8.98 -7.83 9.32
CA TYR A 135 8.23 -8.80 10.13
C TYR A 135 6.90 -9.23 9.49
N ASN A 136 6.81 -9.21 8.16
CA ASN A 136 5.70 -9.80 7.43
C ASN A 136 5.94 -11.31 7.29
N ASP A 137 4.87 -12.12 7.27
CA ASP A 137 5.00 -13.59 7.27
C ASP A 137 5.37 -14.17 5.89
N ASP A 138 5.52 -13.33 4.87
CA ASP A 138 6.20 -13.70 3.63
C ASP A 138 7.16 -12.60 3.15
N TYR A 139 6.75 -11.75 2.19
CA TYR A 139 7.62 -10.74 1.60
C TYR A 139 7.47 -9.35 2.22
N GLY A 140 8.58 -8.65 2.40
CA GLY A 140 8.54 -7.25 2.80
C GLY A 140 8.01 -6.36 1.66
N ILE A 141 8.75 -6.33 0.55
CA ILE A 141 8.36 -5.64 -0.68
C ILE A 141 8.36 -6.66 -1.82
N TYR A 142 7.23 -6.80 -2.50
CA TYR A 142 7.07 -7.71 -3.62
C TYR A 142 6.60 -6.97 -4.87
N LEU A 143 7.24 -7.23 -6.00
CA LEU A 143 6.81 -6.81 -7.32
C LEU A 143 6.56 -8.07 -8.17
N GLU A 144 5.36 -8.18 -8.71
CA GLU A 144 4.97 -9.23 -9.66
C GLU A 144 4.54 -8.59 -10.97
N MET A 145 5.17 -8.99 -12.07
CA MET A 145 4.84 -8.50 -13.42
C MET A 145 4.79 -6.96 -13.50
N SER A 146 5.73 -6.28 -12.85
CA SER A 146 5.70 -4.83 -12.60
C SER A 146 7.05 -4.17 -12.91
N ASP A 147 7.13 -3.51 -14.04
CA ASP A 147 8.40 -3.04 -14.63
C ASP A 147 8.67 -1.56 -14.35
N ASN A 148 9.92 -1.13 -14.52
CA ASN A 148 10.31 0.30 -14.48
C ASN A 148 9.95 1.05 -13.18
N ASN A 149 10.01 0.39 -12.02
CA ASN A 149 9.82 1.03 -10.71
C ASN A 149 11.17 1.36 -10.05
N THR A 150 11.15 2.36 -9.16
CA THR A 150 12.30 2.71 -8.32
C THR A 150 12.03 2.28 -6.89
N ILE A 151 12.92 1.45 -6.32
CA ILE A 151 12.87 0.98 -4.94
C ILE A 151 14.14 1.46 -4.24
N SER A 152 14.03 2.51 -3.42
CA SER A 152 15.19 3.15 -2.80
C SER A 152 15.09 3.37 -1.30
N GLY A 153 16.16 3.10 -0.54
CA GLY A 153 16.21 3.49 0.88
C GLY A 153 15.19 2.77 1.78
N ASN A 154 14.61 1.66 1.34
CA ASN A 154 13.61 0.91 2.10
C ASN A 154 14.27 -0.07 3.08
N THR A 155 13.59 -0.35 4.18
CA THR A 155 13.97 -1.40 5.15
C THR A 155 12.95 -2.53 5.11
N ALA A 156 13.33 -3.67 4.55
CA ALA A 156 12.49 -4.85 4.39
C ALA A 156 13.15 -6.09 5.02
N SER A 157 13.43 -6.00 6.33
CA SER A 157 14.19 -7.01 7.07
C SER A 157 13.33 -7.82 8.04
N ASN A 158 13.78 -9.03 8.38
CA ASN A 158 13.10 -9.97 9.28
C ASN A 158 11.70 -10.36 8.78
N ASN A 159 11.48 -10.37 7.47
CA ASN A 159 10.32 -11.04 6.89
C ASN A 159 10.60 -12.55 6.82
N MET A 160 9.58 -13.38 6.96
CA MET A 160 9.76 -14.84 6.99
C MET A 160 10.21 -15.41 5.64
N GLY A 161 9.75 -14.81 4.53
CA GLY A 161 10.22 -15.08 3.18
C GLY A 161 11.40 -14.19 2.78
N HIS A 162 11.28 -13.49 1.65
CA HIS A 162 12.24 -12.52 1.13
C HIS A 162 12.01 -11.08 1.64
N GLY A 163 13.08 -10.29 1.70
CA GLY A 163 12.97 -8.89 2.08
C GLY A 163 12.39 -8.06 0.95
N ILE A 164 13.06 -8.09 -0.20
CA ILE A 164 12.60 -7.51 -1.45
C ILE A 164 12.66 -8.61 -2.51
N PHE A 165 11.55 -8.87 -3.20
CA PHE A 165 11.46 -9.89 -4.23
C PHE A 165 10.82 -9.31 -5.50
N LEU A 166 11.39 -9.64 -6.66
CA LEU A 166 10.91 -9.22 -7.97
C LEU A 166 10.68 -10.47 -8.81
N TYR A 167 9.47 -10.66 -9.30
CA TYR A 167 9.06 -11.78 -10.14
C TYR A 167 8.51 -11.27 -11.46
N TYR A 168 9.15 -11.67 -12.58
CA TYR A 168 8.86 -11.16 -13.93
C TYR A 168 8.73 -9.63 -13.99
N SER A 169 9.62 -8.92 -13.30
CA SER A 169 9.55 -7.47 -13.09
C SER A 169 10.86 -6.83 -13.56
N ASP A 170 10.88 -6.42 -14.82
CA ASP A 170 12.06 -5.97 -15.54
C ASP A 170 12.31 -4.46 -15.37
N ASP A 171 13.52 -4.01 -15.70
CA ASP A 171 13.92 -2.59 -15.72
C ASP A 171 13.69 -1.80 -14.40
N ASN A 172 13.66 -2.50 -13.27
CA ASN A 172 13.52 -1.88 -11.94
C ASN A 172 14.86 -1.38 -11.40
N THR A 173 14.86 -0.20 -10.75
CA THR A 173 16.03 0.37 -10.07
C THR A 173 15.96 0.13 -8.57
N ILE A 174 16.88 -0.68 -8.03
CA ILE A 174 16.93 -1.03 -6.60
C ILE A 174 18.21 -0.46 -5.97
N THR A 175 18.09 0.53 -5.09
CA THR A 175 19.27 1.22 -4.52
C THR A 175 19.15 1.50 -3.01
N GLY A 176 20.23 1.29 -2.25
CA GLY A 176 20.29 1.71 -0.84
C GLY A 176 19.26 1.05 0.09
N ASN A 177 18.75 -0.15 -0.24
CA ASN A 177 17.78 -0.86 0.59
C ASN A 177 18.47 -1.81 1.61
N ILE A 178 17.79 -2.06 2.72
CA ILE A 178 18.19 -3.02 3.75
C ILE A 178 17.20 -4.19 3.76
N ALA A 179 17.60 -5.36 3.26
CA ALA A 179 16.74 -6.53 3.08
C ALA A 179 17.27 -7.79 3.80
N ASN A 180 17.73 -7.62 5.05
CA ASN A 180 18.34 -8.71 5.82
C ASN A 180 17.25 -9.56 6.50
N ASN A 181 17.08 -10.81 6.06
CA ASN A 181 16.19 -11.77 6.73
C ASN A 181 17.00 -12.80 7.51
N LYS A 182 16.54 -13.12 8.72
CA LYS A 182 17.09 -14.24 9.48
C LYS A 182 16.34 -15.48 9.03
N TYR A 183 17.01 -16.32 8.25
CA TYR A 183 16.51 -17.67 7.98
C TYR A 183 16.46 -18.43 9.30
N ILE A 184 15.27 -18.78 9.77
CA ILE A 184 15.10 -19.74 10.87
C ILE A 184 14.63 -21.05 10.21
N PRO A 185 15.46 -22.10 10.19
CA PRO A 185 15.14 -23.37 9.54
C PRO A 185 13.98 -24.11 10.22
#